data_AF-A0A967BPD0-F1
#
_entry.id   AF-A0A967BPD0-F1
#
_cell.length_a   1.000
_cell.length_b   1.000
_cell.length_c   1.000
_cell.angle_alpha   90.00
_cell.angle_beta   90.00
_cell.angle_gamma   90.00
#
_symmetry.space_group_name_H-M   'P 1'
#
loop_
_entity.id
_entity.type
_entity.pdbx_description
1 polymer ?
#
loop_
_entity_poly.entity_id
_entity_poly.type
_entity_poly.pdbx_seq_one_letter_code
_entity_poly.pdbx_strand_id
1 'polypeptide(L)' 'LILTQHGKSAAVLIDVAEYQATIEKLELLQEVQLAERQIVEGKTLSNNQVKKRIIDRYTK' A
#
# COMPACT_ATOMS: atom_id res chain seq x y z
N LEU A 1 20.75 7.85 -12.59
CA LEU A 1 21.82 8.88 -12.58
C LEU A 1 21.77 9.63 -11.26
N ILE A 2 22.89 9.82 -10.56
CA ILE A 2 22.94 10.61 -9.32
C ILE A 2 23.54 11.97 -9.65
N LEU A 3 22.81 13.04 -9.34
CA LEU A 3 23.29 14.42 -9.45
C LEU A 3 23.81 14.87 -8.09
N THR A 4 25.08 15.23 -8.01
CA THR A 4 25.72 15.71 -6.79
C THR A 4 25.98 17.21 -6.85
N GLN A 5 25.75 17.94 -5.76
CA GLN A 5 26.18 19.32 -5.60
C GLN A 5 27.27 19.38 -4.52
N HIS A 6 28.44 19.96 -4.84
CA HIS A 6 29.60 20.03 -3.93
C HIS A 6 30.00 18.69 -3.28
N GLY A 7 29.89 17.58 -4.01
CA GLY A 7 30.25 16.24 -3.53
C GLY A 7 29.22 15.59 -2.60
N LYS A 8 28.07 16.23 -2.37
CA LYS A 8 26.92 15.63 -1.66
C LYS A 8 25.84 15.25 -2.69
N SER A 9 25.24 14.07 -2.56
CA SER A 9 24.09 13.66 -3.40
C SER A 9 22.95 14.65 -3.24
N ALA A 10 22.54 15.30 -4.32
CA ALA A 10 21.53 16.35 -4.32
C ALA A 10 20.21 15.88 -4.98
N ALA A 11 20.26 15.00 -5.99
CA ALA A 11 19.08 14.39 -6.60
C ALA A 11 19.39 13.05 -7.27
N VAL A 12 18.37 12.20 -7.42
CA VAL A 12 18.43 10.94 -8.20
C VAL A 12 17.48 11.08 -9.38
N LEU A 13 18.03 10.98 -10.60
CA LEU A 13 17.26 10.92 -11.82
C LEU A 13 17.08 9.46 -12.22
N ILE A 14 15.81 9.06 -12.29
CA ILE A 14 15.32 7.71 -12.57
C ILE A 14 14.27 7.78 -13.68
N ASP A 15 14.09 6.70 -14.41
CA ASP A 15 13.00 6.60 -15.38
C ASP A 15 11.63 6.66 -14.68
N VAL A 16 10.64 7.27 -15.32
CA VAL A 16 9.31 7.46 -14.74
C VAL A 16 8.60 6.12 -14.49
N ALA A 17 8.77 5.13 -15.37
CA ALA A 17 8.15 3.82 -15.21
C ALA A 17 8.80 3.05 -14.05
N GLU A 18 10.13 3.16 -13.90
CA GLU A 18 10.86 2.54 -12.79
C GLU A 18 10.49 3.17 -11.43
N TYR A 19 10.35 4.49 -11.39
CA TYR A 19 9.85 5.19 -10.20
C TYR A 19 8.44 4.71 -9.84
N GLN A 20 7.52 4.72 -10.81
CA GLN A 20 6.14 4.33 -10.60
C GLN A 20 6.04 2.87 -10.09
N ALA A 21 6.77 1.94 -10.70
CA ALA A 21 6.82 0.55 -10.27
C ALA A 21 7.34 0.39 -8.83
N THR A 22 8.30 1.24 -8.44
CA THR A 22 8.83 1.25 -7.07
C THR A 22 7.78 1.74 -6.07
N ILE A 23 7.04 2.80 -6.41
CA ILE A 23 5.96 3.33 -5.57
C ILE A 23 4.84 2.30 -5.43
N GLU A 24 4.35 1.71 -6.52
CA GLU A 24 3.29 0.69 -6.49
C GLU A 24 3.69 -0.52 -5.65
N LYS A 25 4.95 -0.97 -5.76
CA LYS A 25 5.47 -2.05 -4.92
C LYS A 25 5.49 -1.68 -3.44
N LEU A 26 5.86 -0.44 -3.11
CA LEU A 26 5.87 0.04 -1.73
C LEU A 26 4.46 0.11 -1.16
N GLU A 27 3.50 0.61 -1.92
CA GLU A 27 2.08 0.67 -1.52
C GLU A 27 1.55 -0.74 -1.24
N LEU A 28 1.78 -1.69 -2.16
CA LEU A 28 1.37 -3.08 -1.97
C LEU A 28 1.97 -3.69 -0.70
N LEU A 29 3.27 -3.46 -0.44
CA LEU A 29 3.92 -3.98 0.76
C LEU A 29 3.35 -3.37 2.05
N GLN A 30 2.98 -2.10 2.03
CA GLN A 30 2.34 -1.43 3.16
C GLN A 30 0.94 -1.99 3.42
N GLU A 31 0.15 -2.22 2.37
CA GLU A 31 -1.18 -2.83 2.47
C GLU A 31 -1.11 -4.25 3.03
N VAL A 32 -0.16 -5.06 2.55
CA VAL A 32 0.08 -6.42 3.06
C VAL A 32 0.46 -6.39 4.54
N GLN A 33 1.42 -5.54 4.92
CA GLN A 33 1.83 -5.41 6.32
C GLN A 33 0.66 -4.98 7.23
N LEU A 34 -0.19 -4.07 6.76
CA LEU A 34 -1.38 -3.64 7.48
C LEU A 34 -2.37 -4.80 7.65
N ALA A 35 -2.64 -5.55 6.58
CA ALA A 35 -3.53 -6.69 6.60
C ALA A 35 -3.03 -7.79 7.56
N GLU A 36 -1.73 -8.10 7.54
CA GLU A 36 -1.11 -9.05 8.47
C GLU A 36 -1.31 -8.62 9.93
N ARG A 37 -1.07 -7.33 10.23
CA ARG A 37 -1.31 -6.79 11.58
C ARG A 37 -2.78 -6.91 11.99
N GLN A 38 -3.70 -6.57 11.09
CA GLN A 38 -5.14 -6.68 11.35
C GLN A 38 -5.55 -8.12 11.64
N ILE A 39 -4.97 -9.10 10.93
CA ILE A 39 -5.21 -10.52 11.17
C ILE A 39 -4.75 -10.91 12.58
N VAL A 40 -3.53 -10.53 12.96
CA VAL A 40 -2.98 -10.82 14.31
C VAL A 40 -3.82 -10.16 15.41
N GLU A 41 -4.32 -8.95 15.18
CA GLU A 41 -5.20 -8.23 16.11
C GLU A 41 -6.66 -8.74 16.11
N GLY A 42 -6.98 -9.76 15.31
CA GLY A 42 -8.34 -10.31 15.23
C GLY A 42 -9.35 -9.42 14.50
N LYS A 43 -8.89 -8.41 13.74
CA LYS A 43 -9.72 -7.49 12.95
C LYS A 43 -10.19 -8.09 11.62
N THR A 44 -10.58 -9.36 11.63
CA THR A 44 -11.06 -10.09 10.45
C THR A 44 -12.57 -10.24 10.48
N LEU A 45 -13.17 -10.44 9.32
CA LEU A 45 -14.59 -10.75 9.18
C LEU A 45 -14.74 -11.99 8.30
N SER A 46 -15.61 -12.90 8.70
CA SER A 46 -16.03 -14.01 7.86
C SER A 46 -16.85 -13.53 6.67
N ASN A 47 -16.90 -14.33 5.60
CA ASN A 47 -17.71 -14.04 4.41
C ASN A 47 -19.18 -13.73 4.74
N ASN A 48 -19.77 -14.44 5.71
CA ASN A 48 -21.15 -14.20 6.15
C ASN A 48 -21.32 -12.84 6.82
N GLN A 49 -20.37 -12.43 7.66
CA GLN A 49 -20.38 -11.11 8.31
C GLN A 49 -20.22 -9.99 7.28
N VAL A 50 -19.34 -10.16 6.28
CA VAL A 50 -19.15 -9.21 5.18
C VAL A 50 -20.43 -9.08 4.35
N LYS A 51 -21.02 -10.20 3.92
CA LYS A 51 -22.26 -10.22 3.12
C LYS A 51 -23.39 -9.47 3.84
N LYS A 52 -23.60 -9.76 5.12
CA LYS A 52 -24.60 -9.07 5.94
C LYS A 52 -24.35 -7.56 6.00
N ARG A 53 -23.10 -7.16 6.31
CA ARG A 53 -22.71 -5.74 6.41
C ARG A 53 -22.92 -4.96 5.12
N ILE A 54 -22.68 -5.57 3.96
CA ILE A 54 -22.90 -4.94 2.65
C ILE A 54 -24.41 -4.80 2.39
N ILE A 55 -25.20 -5.86 2.56
CA ILE A 55 -26.66 -5.81 2.36
C ILE A 55 -27.30 -4.74 3.25
N ASP A 56 -26.94 -4.72 4.54
CA ASP A 56 -27.46 -3.76 5.53
C ASP A 56 -27.12 -2.30 5.17
N ARG A 57 -26.03 -2.07 4.42
CA ARG A 57 -25.60 -0.73 3.99
C ARG A 57 -26.37 -0.19 2.79
N TYR A 58 -26.80 -1.06 1.87
CA TYR A 58 -27.37 -0.64 0.58
C TYR A 58 -28.87 -0.98 0.41
N THR A 59 -29.47 -1.69 1.36
CA THR A 59 -30.89 -2.11 1.29
C THR A 59 -31.78 -1.39 2.32
N LYS A 60 -31.24 -0.39 3.03
CA LYS A 60 -32.02 0.59 3.80
C LYS A 60 -32.31 1.79 2.91
#